data_AF-H0EM07-F1
#
_entry.id   AF-H0EM07-F1
#
_cell.length_a   1.000
_cell.length_b   1.000
_cell.length_c   1.000
_cell.angle_alpha   90.00
_cell.angle_beta   90.00
_cell.angle_gamma   90.00
#
_symmetry.space_group_name_H-M   'P 1'
#
loop_
_entity.id
_entity.type
_entity.pdbx_description
1 polymer ?
#
loop_
_entity_poly.entity_id
_entity_poly.type
_entity_poly.pdbx_seq_one_letter_code
_entity_poly.pdbx_strand_id
1 'polypeptide(L)'
;MAPSIQELPIEVPSVSLEKLNLANKEAPKVKRQIEVEGGKTDAKYPHYLPTWNHGQKYPALEPFNHVDPGLSADSSFPDLLPTGTKHIKLTPTTGSEIHGIQLSSLTSAGKDQLALIVAQRKVVAFRDQDFADLPLQTALDFGRHFGPHHIHPTSGSPEGFPELHIVHRYGKPGTSEFDSFLAGRNSSVSWHSDVSYELQPPGTTFLYQFDAPETGGDTLFANQVEAYNRLSEPLKERLHGLKAVHSGFEQAAFSRDKGGVVRREPVKNEHPLVRTHPVTGEKALYVNTGFTRSIVGLKKEESDALLAFLFNHIGRGIDWQARVKWAPGTVVVWDNRVTVHSATLDWDSGERRHLARITPQAEKPYETEYVRKEGHPIHIIESRRPTNRSPSTVTSGSGSSETSTSTSTSLRTPSSTPPYTPSTTSTSTSS
;
A
#
# COMPACT_ATOMS: atom_id res chain seq x y z
N MET A 1 62.11 -0.40 -44.56
CA MET A 1 60.74 -0.78 -44.13
C MET A 1 60.00 0.50 -43.84
N ALA A 2 59.06 0.82 -44.72
CA ALA A 2 58.20 1.99 -44.71
C ALA A 2 56.99 1.79 -43.77
N PRO A 3 56.07 2.77 -43.59
CA PRO A 3 56.22 4.22 -43.76
C PRO A 3 55.60 5.04 -42.60
N SER A 4 55.87 6.36 -42.66
CA SER A 4 55.26 7.41 -41.85
C SER A 4 53.80 7.67 -42.27
N ILE A 5 53.01 8.17 -41.31
CA ILE A 5 51.62 8.59 -41.50
C ILE A 5 51.61 9.96 -42.20
N GLN A 6 50.79 10.06 -43.24
CA GLN A 6 50.52 11.27 -44.01
C GLN A 6 49.25 11.90 -43.47
N GLU A 7 49.32 13.14 -42.97
CA GLU A 7 48.13 13.92 -42.59
C GLU A 7 47.39 14.36 -43.85
N LEU A 8 46.10 14.03 -43.93
CA LEU A 8 45.16 14.62 -44.89
C LEU A 8 44.32 15.68 -44.17
N PRO A 9 44.08 16.85 -44.79
CA PRO A 9 43.26 17.90 -44.19
C PRO A 9 41.80 17.47 -44.15
N ILE A 10 41.20 17.45 -42.96
CA ILE A 10 39.76 17.31 -42.79
C ILE A 10 39.14 18.69 -42.97
N GLU A 11 38.56 18.95 -44.15
CA GLU A 11 37.59 20.03 -44.32
C GLU A 11 36.40 19.77 -43.40
N VAL A 12 36.22 20.64 -42.41
CA VAL A 12 35.00 20.68 -41.60
C VAL A 12 33.98 21.52 -42.39
N PRO A 13 32.88 20.94 -42.90
CA PRO A 13 31.84 21.75 -43.51
C PRO A 13 31.17 22.57 -42.40
N SER A 14 31.26 23.89 -42.50
CA SER A 14 30.49 24.82 -41.68
C SER A 14 29.02 24.71 -42.06
N VAL A 15 28.30 23.79 -41.42
CA VAL A 15 26.84 23.76 -41.52
C VAL A 15 26.31 24.92 -40.69
N SER A 16 25.76 25.93 -41.39
CA SER A 16 25.08 27.07 -40.79
C SER A 16 24.04 26.59 -39.76
N LEU A 17 24.15 27.07 -38.53
CA LEU A 17 23.26 26.81 -37.39
C LEU A 17 21.80 27.26 -37.62
N GLU A 18 21.47 27.83 -38.78
CA GLU A 18 20.13 28.37 -39.08
C GLU A 18 19.19 27.42 -39.83
N LYS A 19 19.60 26.19 -40.19
CA LYS A 19 18.76 25.25 -40.96
C LYS A 19 18.51 23.88 -40.33
N LEU A 20 18.83 23.68 -39.05
CA LEU A 20 18.43 22.48 -38.30
C LEU A 20 17.33 22.82 -37.30
N ASN A 21 16.12 22.37 -37.66
CA ASN A 21 14.94 22.19 -36.82
C ASN A 21 14.05 23.40 -36.52
N LEU A 22 13.52 24.00 -37.60
CA LEU A 22 12.05 24.10 -37.72
C LEU A 22 11.46 22.70 -37.98
N ALA A 23 11.74 21.75 -37.08
CA ALA A 23 10.94 20.55 -36.97
C ALA A 23 9.66 21.01 -36.29
N ASN A 24 8.51 20.73 -36.90
CA ASN A 24 7.20 20.88 -36.28
C ASN A 24 7.31 20.58 -34.79
N LYS A 25 7.24 21.60 -33.93
CA LYS A 25 7.00 21.41 -32.50
C LYS A 25 5.58 20.90 -32.42
N GLU A 26 5.38 19.62 -32.74
CA GLU A 26 4.16 18.93 -32.40
C GLU A 26 3.92 19.23 -30.92
N ALA A 27 2.73 19.75 -30.63
CA ALA A 27 2.35 20.01 -29.25
C ALA A 27 2.62 18.74 -28.44
N PRO A 28 3.20 18.85 -27.23
CA PRO A 28 3.56 17.68 -26.45
C PRO A 28 2.35 16.76 -26.32
N LYS A 29 2.54 15.47 -26.60
CA LYS A 29 1.47 14.47 -26.56
C LYS A 29 0.76 14.53 -25.20
N VAL A 30 -0.53 14.84 -25.22
CA VAL A 30 -1.41 14.72 -24.05
C VAL A 30 -2.34 13.55 -24.31
N LYS A 31 -2.17 12.46 -23.56
CA LYS A 31 -3.13 11.36 -23.57
C LYS A 31 -4.27 11.71 -22.62
N ARG A 32 -5.52 11.70 -23.09
CA ARG A 32 -6.70 11.85 -22.21
C ARG A 32 -7.50 10.56 -22.17
N GLN A 33 -7.94 10.16 -20.99
CA GLN A 33 -8.73 8.95 -20.84
C GLN A 33 -10.06 9.03 -21.61
N ILE A 34 -10.70 10.20 -21.67
CA ILE A 34 -11.94 10.39 -22.46
C ILE A 34 -11.74 10.09 -23.96
N GLU A 35 -10.57 10.41 -24.52
CA GLU A 35 -10.23 10.12 -25.92
C GLU A 35 -10.01 8.62 -26.14
N VAL A 36 -9.36 7.95 -25.18
CA VAL A 36 -9.17 6.48 -25.16
C VAL A 36 -10.52 5.76 -25.14
N GLU A 37 -11.51 6.34 -24.48
CA GLU A 37 -12.88 5.82 -24.41
C GLU A 37 -13.74 6.17 -25.66
N GLY A 38 -13.17 6.84 -26.65
CA GLY A 38 -13.86 7.20 -27.89
C GLY A 38 -14.70 8.48 -27.80
N GLY A 39 -14.38 9.37 -26.85
CA GLY A 39 -15.03 10.67 -26.68
C GLY A 39 -16.33 10.65 -25.88
N LYS A 40 -16.79 9.47 -25.42
CA LYS A 40 -17.93 9.30 -24.52
C LYS A 40 -17.50 8.41 -23.36
N THR A 41 -18.00 8.68 -22.17
CA THR A 41 -17.64 7.94 -20.95
C THR A 41 -18.87 7.59 -20.14
N ASP A 42 -18.82 6.42 -19.49
CA ASP A 42 -19.78 5.97 -18.48
C ASP A 42 -19.29 6.27 -17.04
N ALA A 43 -18.14 6.94 -16.88
CA ALA A 43 -17.62 7.33 -15.58
C ALA A 43 -18.63 8.23 -14.85
N LYS A 44 -18.94 7.91 -13.58
CA LYS A 44 -19.83 8.74 -12.77
C LYS A 44 -19.26 10.15 -12.53
N TYR A 45 -17.93 10.27 -12.51
CA TYR A 45 -17.20 11.52 -12.28
C TYR A 45 -16.24 11.85 -13.43
N PRO A 46 -16.75 12.30 -14.60
CA PRO A 46 -15.94 12.46 -15.81
C PRO A 46 -14.86 13.54 -15.69
N HIS A 47 -15.05 14.55 -14.84
CA HIS A 47 -14.06 15.60 -14.58
C HIS A 47 -12.84 15.10 -13.79
N TYR A 48 -12.91 13.90 -13.19
CA TYR A 48 -11.78 13.21 -12.56
C TYR A 48 -11.05 12.25 -13.51
N LEU A 49 -11.43 12.19 -14.80
CA LEU A 49 -10.74 11.33 -15.75
C LEU A 49 -9.28 11.75 -15.92
N PRO A 50 -8.33 10.79 -15.92
CA PRO A 50 -6.93 11.12 -15.95
C PRO A 50 -6.46 11.64 -17.30
N THR A 51 -5.51 12.56 -17.23
CA THR A 51 -4.70 13.04 -18.34
C THR A 51 -3.22 12.77 -18.05
N TRP A 52 -2.46 12.52 -19.13
CA TRP A 52 -1.01 12.31 -19.08
C TRP A 52 -0.35 13.25 -20.09
N ASN A 53 0.20 14.35 -19.59
CA ASN A 53 0.90 15.34 -20.41
C ASN A 53 2.40 15.02 -20.46
N HIS A 54 2.90 14.57 -21.63
CA HIS A 54 4.31 14.21 -21.83
C HIS A 54 5.26 15.42 -21.85
N GLY A 55 4.75 16.63 -22.07
CA GLY A 55 5.53 17.87 -22.00
C GLY A 55 5.62 18.46 -20.61
N GLN A 56 4.83 17.97 -19.65
CA GLN A 56 4.84 18.48 -18.29
C GLN A 56 6.09 17.98 -17.54
N LYS A 57 6.76 18.91 -16.88
CA LYS A 57 7.91 18.64 -16.02
C LYS A 57 7.75 19.35 -14.68
N TYR A 58 8.23 18.71 -13.62
CA TYR A 58 8.23 19.21 -12.26
C TYR A 58 9.66 19.33 -11.77
N PRO A 59 9.97 20.35 -10.96
CA PRO A 59 11.25 20.42 -10.29
C PRO A 59 11.42 19.27 -9.30
N ALA A 60 12.65 19.10 -8.81
CA ALA A 60 12.92 18.31 -7.63
C ALA A 60 12.06 18.81 -6.45
N LEU A 61 11.75 17.91 -5.52
CA LEU A 61 11.07 18.29 -4.30
C LEU A 61 12.07 18.95 -3.35
N GLU A 62 11.68 20.07 -2.78
CA GLU A 62 12.48 20.79 -1.80
C GLU A 62 12.09 20.36 -0.38
N PRO A 63 13.06 20.22 0.55
CA PRO A 63 12.77 19.95 1.94
C PRO A 63 11.90 21.05 2.58
N PHE A 64 11.05 20.65 3.51
CA PHE A 64 10.21 21.58 4.27
C PHE A 64 10.06 21.13 5.73
N ASN A 65 9.76 22.09 6.61
CA ASN A 65 9.46 21.78 8.01
C ASN A 65 8.04 21.20 8.12
N HIS A 66 7.94 19.94 8.52
CA HIS A 66 6.65 19.29 8.75
C HIS A 66 6.30 19.30 10.24
N VAL A 67 5.12 19.80 10.57
CA VAL A 67 4.50 19.68 11.90
C VAL A 67 3.26 18.81 11.73
N ASP A 68 3.23 17.67 12.41
CA ASP A 68 2.13 16.72 12.27
C ASP A 68 0.87 17.24 13.01
N PRO A 69 -0.28 17.40 12.33
CA PRO A 69 -1.54 17.83 12.95
C PRO A 69 -1.96 16.97 14.15
N GLY A 70 -1.62 15.68 14.16
CA GLY A 70 -1.95 14.76 15.25
C GLY A 70 -1.29 15.12 16.59
N LEU A 71 -0.25 15.96 16.61
CA LEU A 71 0.34 16.49 17.85
C LEU A 71 -0.57 17.51 18.55
N SER A 72 -1.43 18.20 17.80
CA SER A 72 -2.36 19.23 18.30
C SER A 72 -3.75 18.67 18.62
N ALA A 73 -3.98 17.39 18.37
CA ALA A 73 -5.29 16.76 18.45
C ALA A 73 -5.79 16.59 19.88
N ASP A 74 -7.09 16.86 20.09
CA ASP A 74 -7.79 16.40 21.30
C ASP A 74 -8.03 14.89 21.21
N SER A 75 -7.36 14.13 22.10
CA SER A 75 -7.45 12.67 22.15
C SER A 75 -8.82 12.10 22.55
N SER A 76 -9.77 12.94 22.97
CA SER A 76 -11.17 12.54 23.19
C SER A 76 -12.04 12.61 21.92
N PHE A 77 -11.51 13.15 20.82
CA PHE A 77 -12.11 13.22 19.50
C PHE A 77 -13.51 13.91 19.42
N PRO A 78 -13.75 15.06 20.07
CA PRO A 78 -15.08 15.68 20.11
C PRO A 78 -15.60 16.17 18.76
N ASP A 79 -14.72 16.59 17.84
CA ASP A 79 -15.08 17.11 16.52
C ASP A 79 -15.16 16.01 15.45
N LEU A 80 -14.46 14.89 15.67
CA LEU A 80 -14.42 13.77 14.72
C LEU A 80 -15.39 12.65 15.09
N LEU A 81 -15.61 12.41 16.38
CA LEU A 81 -16.50 11.39 16.92
C LEU A 81 -17.60 12.01 17.81
N PRO A 82 -18.37 13.01 17.30
CA PRO A 82 -19.47 13.58 18.07
C PRO A 82 -20.56 12.53 18.34
N THR A 83 -21.44 12.82 19.30
CA THR A 83 -22.60 12.00 19.64
C THR A 83 -23.39 11.61 18.38
N GLY A 84 -23.63 10.31 18.20
CA GLY A 84 -24.31 9.75 17.02
C GLY A 84 -23.37 9.13 15.98
N THR A 85 -22.06 9.41 16.06
CA THR A 85 -21.06 8.74 15.25
C THR A 85 -20.93 7.27 15.65
N LYS A 86 -20.80 6.38 14.67
CA LYS A 86 -20.53 4.95 14.92
C LYS A 86 -19.10 4.62 14.55
N HIS A 87 -18.29 4.21 15.54
CA HIS A 87 -16.91 3.77 15.36
C HIS A 87 -16.81 2.25 15.53
N ILE A 88 -16.45 1.55 14.45
CA ILE A 88 -16.31 0.08 14.41
C ILE A 88 -14.84 -0.26 14.18
N LYS A 89 -14.24 -1.07 15.04
CA LYS A 89 -12.89 -1.60 14.78
C LYS A 89 -12.96 -2.76 13.80
N LEU A 90 -12.21 -2.70 12.71
CA LEU A 90 -12.14 -3.79 11.73
C LEU A 90 -11.31 -4.96 12.28
N THR A 91 -10.18 -4.66 12.91
CA THR A 91 -9.33 -5.64 13.60
C THR A 91 -8.79 -5.06 14.91
N PRO A 92 -8.18 -5.86 15.80
CA PRO A 92 -7.66 -5.36 17.07
C PRO A 92 -6.61 -4.25 16.92
N THR A 93 -5.60 -4.45 16.07
CA THR A 93 -4.42 -3.56 16.00
C THR A 93 -4.49 -2.54 14.87
N THR A 94 -5.35 -2.74 13.86
CA THR A 94 -5.46 -1.81 12.73
C THR A 94 -6.85 -1.81 12.10
N GLY A 95 -7.19 -0.75 11.39
CA GLY A 95 -8.47 -0.64 10.70
C GLY A 95 -9.59 -0.19 11.62
N SER A 96 -10.29 0.84 11.19
CA SER A 96 -11.59 1.21 11.72
C SER A 96 -12.52 1.60 10.59
N GLU A 97 -13.81 1.52 10.83
CA GLU A 97 -14.86 2.08 10.01
C GLU A 97 -15.64 3.11 10.83
N ILE A 98 -15.90 4.28 10.25
CA ILE A 98 -16.59 5.40 10.89
C ILE A 98 -17.77 5.82 10.02
N HIS A 99 -18.92 6.02 10.67
CA HIS A 99 -20.18 6.47 10.07
C HIS A 99 -20.74 7.67 10.83
N GLY A 100 -21.51 8.52 10.16
CA GLY A 100 -22.26 9.60 10.79
C GLY A 100 -21.53 10.94 10.88
N ILE A 101 -20.38 11.09 10.20
CA ILE A 101 -19.61 12.34 10.11
C ILE A 101 -19.14 12.56 8.67
N GLN A 102 -19.20 13.79 8.17
CA GLN A 102 -18.69 14.16 6.85
C GLN A 102 -17.28 14.77 7.00
N LEU A 103 -16.29 14.20 6.31
CA LEU A 103 -14.93 14.75 6.29
C LEU A 103 -14.92 16.19 5.76
N SER A 104 -15.75 16.50 4.77
CA SER A 104 -15.92 17.86 4.21
C SER A 104 -16.30 18.91 5.25
N SER A 105 -16.94 18.50 6.35
CA SER A 105 -17.43 19.39 7.40
C SER A 105 -16.44 19.63 8.54
N LEU A 106 -15.30 18.91 8.55
CA LEU A 106 -14.34 19.01 9.65
C LEU A 106 -13.65 20.38 9.69
N THR A 107 -13.67 20.96 10.89
CA THR A 107 -12.83 22.11 11.27
C THR A 107 -11.37 21.72 11.32
N SER A 108 -10.46 22.68 11.50
CA SER A 108 -9.04 22.39 11.73
C SER A 108 -8.82 21.45 12.93
N ALA A 109 -9.56 21.63 14.03
CA ALA A 109 -9.49 20.73 15.19
C ALA A 109 -9.96 19.31 14.86
N GLY A 110 -11.03 19.18 14.06
CA GLY A 110 -11.48 17.88 13.55
C GLY A 110 -10.46 17.20 12.63
N LYS A 111 -9.72 17.97 11.84
CA LYS A 111 -8.63 17.45 10.98
C LYS A 111 -7.41 17.01 11.80
N ASP A 112 -7.07 17.72 12.87
CA ASP A 112 -6.03 17.30 13.82
C ASP A 112 -6.41 15.96 14.47
N GLN A 113 -7.65 15.86 14.94
CA GLN A 113 -8.23 14.61 15.46
C GLN A 113 -8.23 13.48 14.42
N LEU A 114 -8.49 13.79 13.15
CA LEU A 114 -8.40 12.84 12.04
C LEU A 114 -6.98 12.30 11.87
N ALA A 115 -5.96 13.17 11.91
CA ALA A 115 -4.57 12.74 11.87
C ALA A 115 -4.24 11.78 13.02
N LEU A 116 -4.66 12.11 14.24
CA LEU A 116 -4.40 11.29 15.43
C LEU A 116 -5.09 9.92 15.35
N ILE A 117 -6.39 9.86 15.00
CA ILE A 117 -7.08 8.56 14.95
C ILE A 117 -6.51 7.68 13.83
N VAL A 118 -6.11 8.27 12.70
CA VAL A 118 -5.48 7.54 11.60
C VAL A 118 -4.09 7.05 12.01
N ALA A 119 -3.28 7.84 12.71
CA ALA A 119 -2.00 7.39 13.27
C ALA A 119 -2.18 6.24 14.28
N GLN A 120 -3.23 6.28 15.10
CA GLN A 120 -3.53 5.23 16.09
C GLN A 120 -4.09 3.95 15.45
N ARG A 121 -4.97 4.06 14.45
CA ARG A 121 -5.68 2.93 13.82
C ARG A 121 -5.05 2.47 12.52
N LYS A 122 -4.07 3.21 12.02
CA LYS A 122 -3.24 3.02 10.84
C LYS A 122 -4.01 3.15 9.52
N VAL A 123 -5.26 2.70 9.49
CA VAL A 123 -6.23 2.94 8.41
C VAL A 123 -7.63 3.10 8.98
N VAL A 124 -8.39 4.02 8.40
CA VAL A 124 -9.78 4.32 8.77
C VAL A 124 -10.59 4.53 7.50
N ALA A 125 -11.70 3.80 7.37
CA ALA A 125 -12.68 3.98 6.30
C ALA A 125 -13.84 4.83 6.83
N PHE A 126 -14.13 5.93 6.15
CA PHE A 126 -15.30 6.77 6.37
C PHE A 126 -16.34 6.42 5.31
N ARG A 127 -17.56 6.10 5.76
CA ARG A 127 -18.67 5.69 4.87
C ARG A 127 -19.61 6.85 4.59
N ASP A 128 -20.36 6.73 3.50
CA ASP A 128 -21.40 7.68 3.08
C ASP A 128 -20.93 9.13 2.99
N GLN A 129 -19.73 9.34 2.43
CA GLN A 129 -19.10 10.65 2.29
C GLN A 129 -19.49 11.38 1.00
N ASP A 130 -19.58 12.70 1.08
CA ASP A 130 -19.76 13.64 -0.04
C ASP A 130 -18.44 14.02 -0.74
N PHE A 131 -17.31 13.45 -0.30
CA PHE A 131 -15.97 13.92 -0.66
C PHE A 131 -15.69 13.89 -2.18
N ALA A 132 -16.29 12.93 -2.89
CA ALA A 132 -16.19 12.81 -4.34
C ALA A 132 -16.94 13.93 -5.09
N ASP A 133 -17.97 14.51 -4.47
CA ASP A 133 -18.81 15.56 -5.03
C ASP A 133 -18.24 16.96 -4.77
N LEU A 134 -17.20 17.07 -3.92
CA LEU A 134 -16.52 18.34 -3.66
C LEU A 134 -15.84 18.87 -4.93
N PRO A 135 -15.78 20.21 -5.09
CA PRO A 135 -14.88 20.81 -6.06
C PRO A 135 -13.45 20.32 -5.83
N LEU A 136 -12.72 20.03 -6.92
CA LEU A 136 -11.36 19.50 -6.91
C LEU A 136 -10.42 20.32 -6.00
N GLN A 137 -10.54 21.66 -6.08
CA GLN A 137 -9.74 22.56 -5.25
C GLN A 137 -10.09 22.42 -3.76
N THR A 138 -11.37 22.28 -3.39
CA THR A 138 -11.80 22.09 -2.01
C THR A 138 -11.24 20.80 -1.41
N ALA A 139 -11.23 19.70 -2.18
CA ALA A 139 -10.62 18.45 -1.75
C ALA A 139 -9.10 18.60 -1.54
N LEU A 140 -8.41 19.34 -2.42
CA LEU A 140 -6.99 19.66 -2.26
C LEU A 140 -6.73 20.55 -1.04
N ASP A 141 -7.56 21.56 -0.79
CA ASP A 141 -7.42 22.44 0.37
C ASP A 141 -7.65 21.67 1.68
N PHE A 142 -8.56 20.68 1.68
CA PHE A 142 -8.72 19.75 2.78
C PHE A 142 -7.41 18.99 3.08
N GLY A 143 -6.82 18.35 2.08
CA GLY A 143 -5.59 17.59 2.25
C GLY A 143 -4.36 18.44 2.59
N ARG A 144 -4.34 19.72 2.20
CA ARG A 144 -3.25 20.66 2.48
C ARG A 144 -3.03 20.88 3.98
N HIS A 145 -4.05 20.66 4.81
CA HIS A 145 -3.95 20.67 6.27
C HIS A 145 -2.89 19.69 6.80
N PHE A 146 -2.69 18.57 6.11
CA PHE A 146 -1.80 17.49 6.53
C PHE A 146 -0.38 17.62 5.95
N GLY A 147 -0.13 18.62 5.09
CA GLY A 147 1.16 18.84 4.43
C GLY A 147 1.03 19.25 2.97
N PRO A 148 2.13 19.68 2.33
CA PRO A 148 2.14 19.98 0.90
C PRO A 148 1.90 18.71 0.07
N HIS A 149 1.09 18.82 -0.98
CA HIS A 149 0.78 17.68 -1.84
C HIS A 149 2.00 17.15 -2.58
N HIS A 150 2.19 15.84 -2.55
CA HIS A 150 3.06 15.16 -3.50
C HIS A 150 2.38 15.10 -4.87
N ILE A 151 3.09 15.52 -5.92
CA ILE A 151 2.64 15.38 -7.30
C ILE A 151 3.30 14.13 -7.90
N HIS A 152 2.51 13.12 -8.25
CA HIS A 152 3.04 11.82 -8.69
C HIS A 152 3.73 11.91 -10.07
N PRO A 153 4.99 11.44 -10.21
CA PRO A 153 5.76 11.65 -11.42
C PRO A 153 5.24 10.89 -12.64
N THR A 154 4.58 9.74 -12.44
CA THR A 154 4.24 8.80 -13.52
C THR A 154 2.75 8.54 -13.72
N SER A 155 1.90 9.01 -12.82
CA SER A 155 0.47 8.69 -12.84
C SER A 155 -0.35 9.73 -13.60
N GLY A 156 -1.62 9.42 -13.87
CA GLY A 156 -2.56 10.37 -14.43
C GLY A 156 -3.15 11.27 -13.36
N SER A 157 -3.56 12.47 -13.76
CA SER A 157 -4.25 13.45 -12.92
C SER A 157 -5.40 14.10 -13.69
N PRO A 158 -6.44 14.64 -13.01
CA PRO A 158 -7.42 15.48 -13.67
C PRO A 158 -6.72 16.66 -14.37
N GLU A 159 -7.29 17.12 -15.48
CA GLU A 159 -6.72 18.24 -16.24
C GLU A 159 -6.72 19.50 -15.36
N GLY A 160 -5.55 20.13 -15.18
CA GLY A 160 -5.37 21.30 -14.33
C GLY A 160 -5.12 21.02 -12.83
N PHE A 161 -5.25 19.77 -12.36
CA PHE A 161 -5.09 19.41 -10.94
C PHE A 161 -4.05 18.29 -10.73
N PRO A 162 -2.76 18.55 -10.99
CA PRO A 162 -1.71 17.52 -10.94
C PRO A 162 -1.48 16.89 -9.56
N GLU A 163 -1.90 17.55 -8.48
CA GLU A 163 -1.83 17.09 -7.10
C GLU A 163 -2.77 15.90 -6.81
N LEU A 164 -3.81 15.73 -7.64
CA LEU A 164 -4.72 14.59 -7.54
C LEU A 164 -4.19 13.42 -8.36
N HIS A 165 -3.78 12.36 -7.68
CA HIS A 165 -3.39 11.11 -8.32
C HIS A 165 -4.64 10.27 -8.58
N ILE A 166 -4.90 9.95 -9.85
CA ILE A 166 -6.02 9.08 -10.23
C ILE A 166 -5.58 7.61 -10.29
N VAL A 167 -6.27 6.78 -9.52
CA VAL A 167 -6.22 5.33 -9.65
C VAL A 167 -7.39 4.91 -10.54
N HIS A 168 -7.09 4.68 -11.81
CA HIS A 168 -8.10 4.33 -12.81
C HIS A 168 -7.72 3.02 -13.50
N ARG A 169 -8.70 2.13 -13.58
CA ARG A 169 -8.68 0.91 -14.39
C ARG A 169 -10.03 0.79 -15.07
N TYR A 170 -10.00 0.59 -16.38
CA TYR A 170 -11.18 0.35 -17.19
C TYR A 170 -10.79 -0.65 -18.28
N GLY A 171 -11.32 -1.87 -18.21
CA GLY A 171 -11.02 -2.93 -19.14
C GLY A 171 -12.29 -3.39 -19.84
N LYS A 172 -12.35 -3.27 -21.17
CA LYS A 172 -13.37 -3.98 -21.95
C LYS A 172 -13.11 -5.49 -21.83
N PRO A 173 -14.14 -6.35 -21.84
CA PRO A 173 -13.97 -7.79 -21.95
C PRO A 173 -13.05 -8.13 -23.13
N GLY A 174 -12.01 -8.95 -22.91
CA GLY A 174 -11.04 -9.37 -23.93
C GLY A 174 -9.79 -8.48 -24.10
N THR A 175 -9.67 -7.38 -23.36
CA THR A 175 -8.47 -6.52 -23.35
C THR A 175 -7.94 -6.28 -21.92
N SER A 176 -8.18 -7.21 -21.01
CA SER A 176 -8.11 -6.90 -19.58
C SER A 176 -6.67 -6.62 -19.15
N GLU A 177 -6.43 -5.45 -18.54
CA GLU A 177 -5.15 -5.14 -17.87
C GLU A 177 -4.81 -6.20 -16.81
N PHE A 178 -5.83 -6.90 -16.30
CA PHE A 178 -5.74 -8.03 -15.37
C PHE A 178 -4.94 -9.18 -15.97
N ASP A 179 -5.30 -9.62 -17.18
CA ASP A 179 -4.61 -10.72 -17.85
C ASP A 179 -3.15 -10.37 -18.10
N SER A 180 -2.88 -9.14 -18.55
CA SER A 180 -1.49 -8.71 -18.75
C SER A 180 -0.71 -8.63 -17.44
N PHE A 181 -1.34 -8.27 -16.33
CA PHE A 181 -0.68 -8.21 -15.02
C PHE A 181 -0.39 -9.63 -14.48
N LEU A 182 -1.35 -10.55 -14.63
CA LEU A 182 -1.28 -11.92 -14.12
C LEU A 182 -0.55 -12.90 -15.05
N ALA A 183 -0.33 -12.56 -16.33
CA ALA A 183 0.35 -13.42 -17.30
C ALA A 183 1.70 -13.97 -16.81
N GLY A 184 2.42 -13.22 -15.97
CA GLY A 184 3.69 -13.63 -15.37
C GLY A 184 3.65 -13.75 -13.85
N ARG A 185 2.46 -13.77 -13.22
CA ARG A 185 2.31 -13.70 -11.75
C ARG A 185 1.20 -14.61 -11.26
N ASN A 186 1.49 -15.37 -10.20
CA ASN A 186 0.49 -16.19 -9.54
C ASN A 186 -0.51 -15.38 -8.69
N SER A 187 -0.23 -14.09 -8.43
CA SER A 187 -1.01 -13.26 -7.53
C SER A 187 -0.86 -11.77 -7.84
N SER A 188 -1.89 -10.98 -7.48
CA SER A 188 -1.88 -9.52 -7.56
C SER A 188 -1.19 -8.82 -6.40
N VAL A 189 -0.72 -9.56 -5.39
CA VAL A 189 -0.12 -8.99 -4.18
C VAL A 189 1.08 -8.11 -4.52
N SER A 190 1.01 -6.86 -4.07
CA SER A 190 2.03 -5.84 -4.30
C SER A 190 2.08 -4.88 -3.11
N TRP A 191 2.64 -5.35 -1.99
CA TRP A 191 2.76 -4.58 -0.75
C TRP A 191 3.74 -3.41 -0.90
N HIS A 192 3.24 -2.19 -0.73
CA HIS A 192 4.03 -0.97 -0.78
C HIS A 192 3.52 0.11 0.17
N SER A 193 4.45 0.97 0.61
CA SER A 193 4.16 2.29 1.15
C SER A 193 4.38 3.29 0.01
N ASP A 194 3.44 4.21 -0.18
CA ASP A 194 3.46 5.12 -1.33
C ASP A 194 4.72 5.98 -1.33
N VAL A 195 5.39 6.00 -2.49
CA VAL A 195 6.53 6.86 -2.84
C VAL A 195 7.57 6.99 -1.72
N SER A 196 7.80 5.90 -0.97
CA SER A 196 8.79 5.83 0.12
C SER A 196 10.24 6.06 -0.31
N TYR A 197 10.49 6.33 -1.60
CA TYR A 197 11.79 6.73 -2.14
C TYR A 197 12.03 8.25 -2.06
N GLU A 198 11.00 9.06 -1.78
CA GLU A 198 11.15 10.51 -1.61
C GLU A 198 11.86 10.82 -0.29
N LEU A 199 12.57 11.95 -0.21
CA LEU A 199 13.27 12.33 1.03
C LEU A 199 12.29 12.56 2.19
N GLN A 200 11.12 13.14 1.87
CA GLN A 200 9.98 13.36 2.75
C GLN A 200 8.74 12.65 2.17
N PRO A 201 8.56 11.34 2.43
CA PRO A 201 7.44 10.56 1.92
C PRO A 201 6.08 11.05 2.45
N PRO A 202 4.96 10.62 1.82
CA PRO A 202 3.62 10.92 2.31
C PRO A 202 3.33 10.39 3.71
N GLY A 203 2.50 11.14 4.44
CA GLY A 203 1.94 10.79 5.75
C GLY A 203 0.48 10.33 5.65
N THR A 204 -0.43 11.11 6.23
CA THR A 204 -1.88 10.88 6.18
C THR A 204 -2.39 10.96 4.74
N THR A 205 -2.70 9.82 4.15
CA THR A 205 -3.06 9.69 2.73
C THR A 205 -4.54 9.36 2.59
N PHE A 206 -5.19 9.97 1.60
CA PHE A 206 -6.63 9.86 1.35
C PHE A 206 -6.88 9.20 0.00
N LEU A 207 -7.80 8.24 -0.06
CA LEU A 207 -8.27 7.63 -1.31
C LEU A 207 -9.79 7.55 -1.26
N TYR A 208 -10.44 8.15 -2.25
CA TYR A 208 -11.90 8.22 -2.31
C TYR A 208 -12.42 7.73 -3.65
N GLN A 209 -13.53 7.01 -3.59
CA GLN A 209 -14.05 6.21 -4.70
C GLN A 209 -15.06 6.99 -5.55
N PHE A 210 -14.96 6.83 -6.87
CA PHE A 210 -15.98 7.25 -7.84
C PHE A 210 -16.77 6.06 -8.35
N ASP A 211 -16.06 5.11 -8.95
CA ASP A 211 -16.58 3.88 -9.53
C ASP A 211 -15.79 2.70 -8.96
N ALA A 212 -16.48 1.60 -8.65
CA ALA A 212 -15.86 0.33 -8.30
C ALA A 212 -16.74 -0.81 -8.83
N PRO A 213 -16.16 -1.99 -9.08
CA PRO A 213 -16.93 -3.17 -9.40
C PRO A 213 -17.91 -3.53 -8.27
N GLU A 214 -19.02 -4.18 -8.60
CA GLU A 214 -20.00 -4.65 -7.61
C GLU A 214 -19.34 -5.57 -6.56
N THR A 215 -18.39 -6.40 -7.00
CA THR A 215 -17.56 -7.24 -6.13
C THR A 215 -16.09 -7.21 -6.55
N GLY A 216 -15.17 -7.35 -5.60
CA GLY A 216 -13.73 -7.28 -5.82
C GLY A 216 -13.16 -5.86 -5.80
N GLY A 217 -11.86 -5.72 -6.05
CA GLY A 217 -11.17 -4.44 -6.08
C GLY A 217 -10.84 -3.84 -4.71
N ASP A 218 -10.95 -4.64 -3.66
CA ASP A 218 -10.66 -4.27 -2.28
C ASP A 218 -9.20 -3.85 -2.09
N THR A 219 -8.95 -3.05 -1.06
CA THR A 219 -7.59 -2.66 -0.67
C THR A 219 -7.25 -3.31 0.67
N LEU A 220 -6.13 -4.03 0.72
CA LEU A 220 -5.60 -4.58 1.96
C LEU A 220 -4.50 -3.67 2.50
N PHE A 221 -4.39 -3.61 3.82
CA PHE A 221 -3.39 -2.85 4.57
C PHE A 221 -2.72 -3.77 5.58
N ALA A 222 -1.41 -3.64 5.78
CA ALA A 222 -0.67 -4.32 6.83
C ALA A 222 -0.03 -3.30 7.79
N ASN A 223 -0.24 -3.51 9.09
CA ASN A 223 0.30 -2.68 10.15
C ASN A 223 1.79 -3.02 10.40
N GLN A 224 2.69 -2.11 10.00
CA GLN A 224 4.13 -2.32 10.17
C GLN A 224 4.63 -2.09 11.60
N VAL A 225 3.83 -1.44 12.47
CA VAL A 225 4.10 -1.35 13.92
C VAL A 225 3.93 -2.73 14.55
N GLU A 226 2.80 -3.39 14.28
CA GLU A 226 2.55 -4.71 14.84
C GLU A 226 3.50 -5.76 14.24
N ALA A 227 3.81 -5.66 12.95
CA ALA A 227 4.86 -6.48 12.35
C ALA A 227 6.21 -6.32 13.08
N TYR A 228 6.63 -5.09 13.44
CA TYR A 228 7.82 -4.87 14.26
C TYR A 228 7.68 -5.48 15.66
N ASN A 229 6.55 -5.26 16.34
CA ASN A 229 6.32 -5.76 17.69
C ASN A 229 6.42 -7.28 17.81
N ARG A 230 6.04 -8.00 16.75
CA ARG A 230 6.09 -9.48 16.67
C ARG A 230 7.49 -10.06 16.44
N LEU A 231 8.49 -9.24 16.12
CA LEU A 231 9.87 -9.70 16.04
C LEU A 231 10.41 -10.05 17.43
N SER A 232 11.34 -10.99 17.50
CA SER A 232 12.06 -11.28 18.74
C SER A 232 12.93 -10.08 19.14
N GLU A 233 13.18 -9.89 20.43
CA GLU A 233 14.03 -8.79 20.91
C GLU A 233 15.44 -8.80 20.28
N PRO A 234 16.15 -9.95 20.14
CA PRO A 234 17.44 -9.97 19.45
C PRO A 234 17.37 -9.49 17.99
N LEU A 235 16.25 -9.73 17.31
CA LEU A 235 16.07 -9.26 15.95
C LEU A 235 15.74 -7.77 15.92
N LYS A 236 14.89 -7.27 16.83
CA LYS A 236 14.65 -5.82 16.97
C LYS A 236 15.95 -5.06 17.23
N GLU A 237 16.77 -5.55 18.15
CA GLU A 237 18.09 -4.98 18.46
C GLU A 237 19.01 -5.02 17.23
N ARG A 238 19.03 -6.13 16.48
CA ARG A 238 19.84 -6.26 15.25
C ARG A 238 19.42 -5.30 14.13
N LEU A 239 18.13 -5.02 14.02
CA LEU A 239 17.58 -4.17 12.97
C LEU A 239 17.77 -2.68 13.24
N HIS A 240 17.91 -2.29 14.51
CA HIS A 240 18.09 -0.90 14.91
C HIS A 240 19.36 -0.29 14.32
N GLY A 241 19.28 0.96 13.86
CA GLY A 241 20.40 1.69 13.24
C GLY A 241 20.69 1.30 11.79
N LEU A 242 20.11 0.20 11.26
CA LEU A 242 20.19 -0.12 9.85
C LEU A 242 19.37 0.87 9.02
N LYS A 243 19.85 1.17 7.82
CA LYS A 243 19.12 1.95 6.81
C LYS A 243 18.86 1.10 5.58
N ALA A 244 17.77 1.38 4.89
CA ALA A 244 17.43 0.76 3.63
C ALA A 244 17.39 1.82 2.51
N VAL A 245 17.83 1.43 1.31
CA VAL A 245 17.74 2.25 0.11
C VAL A 245 16.38 2.06 -0.53
N HIS A 246 15.63 3.15 -0.68
CA HIS A 246 14.35 3.19 -1.38
C HIS A 246 14.54 3.89 -2.73
N SER A 247 14.02 3.30 -3.82
CA SER A 247 14.25 3.80 -5.17
C SER A 247 12.97 3.98 -5.99
N GLY A 248 12.87 5.15 -6.64
CA GLY A 248 11.85 5.44 -7.64
C GLY A 248 12.29 5.13 -9.08
N PHE A 249 13.52 4.66 -9.29
CA PHE A 249 14.08 4.44 -10.64
C PHE A 249 13.34 3.34 -11.39
N GLU A 250 12.97 2.26 -10.71
CA GLU A 250 12.27 1.12 -11.32
C GLU A 250 10.84 1.51 -11.71
N GLN A 251 10.17 2.34 -10.92
CA GLN A 251 8.84 2.87 -11.28
C GLN A 251 8.94 3.79 -12.51
N ALA A 252 9.95 4.67 -12.54
CA ALA A 252 10.17 5.55 -13.69
C ALA A 252 10.55 4.76 -14.96
N ALA A 253 11.41 3.74 -14.84
CA ALA A 253 11.75 2.85 -15.94
C ALA A 253 10.51 2.10 -16.45
N PHE A 254 9.73 1.48 -15.55
CA PHE A 254 8.48 0.80 -15.92
C PHE A 254 7.50 1.73 -16.64
N SER A 255 7.37 2.99 -16.19
CA SER A 255 6.54 3.98 -16.87
C SER A 255 7.05 4.25 -18.30
N ARG A 256 8.36 4.47 -18.48
CA ARG A 256 8.97 4.72 -19.80
C ARG A 256 8.77 3.53 -20.74
N ASP A 257 8.99 2.31 -20.26
CA ASP A 257 8.84 1.07 -21.05
C ASP A 257 7.41 0.87 -21.55
N LYS A 258 6.42 1.38 -20.81
CA LYS A 258 5.00 1.39 -21.20
C LYS A 258 4.60 2.62 -22.02
N GLY A 259 5.55 3.48 -22.39
CA GLY A 259 5.29 4.74 -23.08
C GLY A 259 4.51 5.75 -22.24
N GLY A 260 4.59 5.65 -20.92
CA GLY A 260 3.98 6.54 -19.95
C GLY A 260 4.81 7.80 -19.69
N VAL A 261 4.31 8.67 -18.81
CA VAL A 261 4.98 9.92 -18.43
C VAL A 261 6.00 9.69 -17.33
N VAL A 262 7.07 10.49 -17.36
CA VAL A 262 7.98 10.70 -16.22
C VAL A 262 8.21 12.20 -16.13
N ARG A 263 7.51 12.82 -15.19
CA ARG A 263 7.43 14.29 -15.06
C ARG A 263 8.42 14.86 -14.05
N ARG A 264 9.02 14.03 -13.19
CA ARG A 264 10.11 14.41 -12.28
C ARG A 264 11.22 13.36 -12.40
N GLU A 265 12.48 13.78 -12.29
CA GLU A 265 13.59 12.82 -12.28
C GLU A 265 13.49 11.89 -11.06
N PRO A 266 13.70 10.58 -11.23
CA PRO A 266 13.59 9.63 -10.13
C PRO A 266 14.73 9.82 -9.13
N VAL A 267 14.43 9.60 -7.86
CA VAL A 267 15.39 9.70 -6.76
C VAL A 267 15.59 8.36 -6.06
N LYS A 268 16.66 8.28 -5.28
CA LYS A 268 16.89 7.23 -4.28
C LYS A 268 17.23 7.91 -2.96
N ASN A 269 16.65 7.42 -1.87
CA ASN A 269 16.96 7.92 -0.54
C ASN A 269 17.18 6.76 0.44
N GLU A 270 17.98 7.02 1.45
CA GLU A 270 18.20 6.12 2.56
C GLU A 270 17.27 6.48 3.71
N HIS A 271 16.48 5.51 4.17
CA HIS A 271 15.60 5.65 5.32
C HIS A 271 15.96 4.63 6.39
N PRO A 272 15.71 4.91 7.68
CA PRO A 272 15.85 3.90 8.73
C PRO A 272 15.02 2.66 8.39
N LEU A 273 15.59 1.47 8.58
CA LEU A 273 14.89 0.21 8.38
C LEU A 273 13.77 0.04 9.42
N VAL A 274 14.01 0.56 10.63
CA VAL A 274 13.00 0.76 11.67
C VAL A 274 12.84 2.25 11.89
N ARG A 275 11.62 2.77 11.73
CA ARG A 275 11.31 4.18 11.96
C ARG A 275 10.57 4.40 13.27
N THR A 276 10.57 5.62 13.77
CA THR A 276 9.70 6.09 14.86
C THR A 276 8.59 6.98 14.29
N HIS A 277 7.34 6.75 14.68
CA HIS A 277 6.22 7.63 14.32
C HIS A 277 6.26 8.92 15.17
N PRO A 278 6.17 10.13 14.58
CA PRO A 278 6.34 11.39 15.33
C PRO A 278 5.26 11.65 16.37
N VAL A 279 4.00 11.30 16.09
CA VAL A 279 2.87 11.47 17.02
C VAL A 279 2.80 10.35 18.06
N THR A 280 2.73 9.09 17.63
CA THR A 280 2.48 7.96 18.54
C THR A 280 3.72 7.45 19.27
N GLY A 281 4.92 7.81 18.80
CA GLY A 281 6.18 7.26 19.31
C GLY A 281 6.41 5.78 18.96
N GLU A 282 5.49 5.14 18.24
CA GLU A 282 5.58 3.73 17.88
C GLU A 282 6.74 3.46 16.93
N LYS A 283 7.35 2.29 17.08
CA LYS A 283 8.35 1.75 16.16
C LYS A 283 7.67 0.94 15.08
N ALA A 284 8.07 1.14 13.83
CA ALA A 284 7.55 0.37 12.69
C ALA A 284 8.70 -0.07 11.78
N LEU A 285 8.55 -1.25 11.18
CA LEU A 285 9.34 -1.58 9.99
C LEU A 285 9.03 -0.54 8.91
N TYR A 286 10.05 -0.11 8.17
CA TYR A 286 9.91 0.83 7.06
C TYR A 286 10.56 0.29 5.80
N VAL A 287 10.10 -0.89 5.38
CA VAL A 287 10.57 -1.57 4.18
C VAL A 287 9.39 -2.08 3.39
N ASN A 288 9.50 -2.08 2.07
CA ASN A 288 8.44 -2.62 1.22
C ASN A 288 8.98 -3.12 -0.12
N THR A 289 8.27 -4.11 -0.68
CA THR A 289 8.67 -4.75 -1.94
C THR A 289 8.64 -3.79 -3.14
N GLY A 290 7.79 -2.76 -3.10
CA GLY A 290 7.66 -1.78 -4.17
C GLY A 290 8.93 -0.96 -4.39
N PHE A 291 9.57 -0.49 -3.32
CA PHE A 291 10.61 0.54 -3.41
C PHE A 291 11.92 0.22 -2.70
N THR A 292 11.94 -0.66 -1.70
CA THR A 292 13.19 -1.02 -1.00
C THR A 292 14.07 -1.90 -1.89
N ARG A 293 15.38 -1.63 -1.94
CA ARG A 293 16.35 -2.32 -2.83
C ARG A 293 17.50 -3.01 -2.11
N SER A 294 18.03 -2.37 -1.08
CA SER A 294 19.17 -2.91 -0.33
C SER A 294 19.23 -2.31 1.07
N ILE A 295 19.98 -2.96 1.94
CA ILE A 295 20.31 -2.47 3.29
C ILE A 295 21.73 -1.89 3.25
N VAL A 296 21.87 -0.64 3.70
CA VAL A 296 23.12 0.09 3.71
C VAL A 296 24.12 -0.63 4.62
N GLY A 297 25.34 -0.84 4.12
CA GLY A 297 26.43 -1.49 4.87
C GLY A 297 26.43 -3.01 4.86
N LEU A 298 25.38 -3.68 4.33
CA LEU A 298 25.36 -5.13 4.15
C LEU A 298 25.78 -5.53 2.74
N LYS A 299 26.35 -6.73 2.59
CA LYS A 299 26.59 -7.33 1.28
C LYS A 299 25.26 -7.71 0.61
N LYS A 300 25.31 -7.95 -0.70
CA LYS A 300 24.11 -8.25 -1.49
C LYS A 300 23.34 -9.45 -0.94
N GLU A 301 24.00 -10.57 -0.70
CA GLU A 301 23.35 -11.81 -0.25
C GLU A 301 22.75 -11.65 1.15
N GLU A 302 23.43 -10.92 2.04
CA GLU A 302 22.97 -10.60 3.40
C GLU A 302 21.74 -9.70 3.37
N SER A 303 21.81 -8.61 2.58
CA SER A 303 20.72 -7.67 2.36
C SER A 303 19.50 -8.35 1.76
N ASP A 304 19.68 -9.13 0.69
CA ASP A 304 18.61 -9.83 -0.01
C ASP A 304 17.92 -10.84 0.93
N ALA A 305 18.70 -11.61 1.70
CA ALA A 305 18.15 -12.57 2.65
C ALA A 305 17.34 -11.89 3.76
N LEU A 306 17.86 -10.79 4.33
CA LEU A 306 17.17 -10.06 5.40
C LEU A 306 15.91 -9.36 4.89
N LEU A 307 15.98 -8.68 3.72
CA LEU A 307 14.80 -8.06 3.12
C LEU A 307 13.75 -9.10 2.74
N ALA A 308 14.14 -10.24 2.18
CA ALA A 308 13.21 -11.33 1.87
C ALA A 308 12.50 -11.84 3.13
N PHE A 309 13.21 -11.99 4.25
CA PHE A 309 12.59 -12.31 5.53
C PHE A 309 11.57 -11.24 5.96
N LEU A 310 11.95 -9.96 5.95
CA LEU A 310 11.09 -8.86 6.40
C LEU A 310 9.85 -8.69 5.51
N PHE A 311 10.00 -8.79 4.19
CA PHE A 311 8.88 -8.74 3.25
C PHE A 311 7.90 -9.89 3.46
N ASN A 312 8.41 -11.11 3.64
CA ASN A 312 7.56 -12.26 3.93
C ASN A 312 6.85 -12.12 5.28
N HIS A 313 7.56 -11.64 6.30
CA HIS A 313 6.98 -11.37 7.62
C HIS A 313 5.81 -10.40 7.51
N ILE A 314 6.04 -9.21 6.94
CA ILE A 314 5.01 -8.17 6.76
C ILE A 314 3.82 -8.72 5.95
N GLY A 315 4.08 -9.37 4.81
CA GLY A 315 3.04 -9.79 3.87
C GLY A 315 2.22 -11.00 4.30
N ARG A 316 2.75 -11.88 5.15
CA ARG A 316 2.07 -13.11 5.60
C ARG A 316 1.32 -12.96 6.93
N GLY A 317 1.57 -11.89 7.68
CA GLY A 317 0.91 -11.67 8.97
C GLY A 317 -0.53 -11.20 8.85
N ILE A 318 -1.43 -12.14 8.58
CA ILE A 318 -2.86 -11.90 8.47
C ILE A 318 -3.49 -11.32 9.76
N ASP A 319 -2.84 -11.53 10.91
CA ASP A 319 -3.26 -11.07 12.24
C ASP A 319 -2.95 -9.59 12.53
N TRP A 320 -2.25 -8.92 11.63
CA TRP A 320 -2.06 -7.46 11.65
C TRP A 320 -2.44 -6.78 10.33
N GLN A 321 -3.29 -7.43 9.55
CA GLN A 321 -3.82 -6.89 8.30
C GLN A 321 -5.28 -6.47 8.46
N ALA A 322 -5.69 -5.44 7.73
CA ALA A 322 -7.08 -5.08 7.52
C ALA A 322 -7.41 -5.08 6.02
N ARG A 323 -8.56 -5.62 5.65
CA ARG A 323 -9.11 -5.54 4.29
C ARG A 323 -10.27 -4.55 4.29
N VAL A 324 -10.18 -3.52 3.46
CA VAL A 324 -11.25 -2.54 3.30
C VAL A 324 -12.00 -2.86 2.01
N LYS A 325 -13.26 -3.30 2.16
CA LYS A 325 -14.19 -3.44 1.06
C LYS A 325 -14.73 -2.08 0.64
N TRP A 326 -14.64 -1.78 -0.65
CA TRP A 326 -15.15 -0.54 -1.23
C TRP A 326 -16.67 -0.53 -1.27
N ALA A 327 -17.26 0.64 -1.03
CA ALA A 327 -18.68 0.90 -1.13
C ALA A 327 -18.86 2.36 -1.62
N PRO A 328 -19.95 2.69 -2.34
CA PRO A 328 -20.20 4.06 -2.77
C PRO A 328 -20.05 5.08 -1.63
N GLY A 329 -19.42 6.23 -1.91
CA GLY A 329 -19.17 7.26 -0.90
C GLY A 329 -18.10 6.89 0.14
N THR A 330 -17.30 5.85 -0.07
CA THR A 330 -16.22 5.52 0.87
C THR A 330 -14.99 6.41 0.64
N VAL A 331 -14.48 7.00 1.73
CA VAL A 331 -13.15 7.61 1.79
C VAL A 331 -12.29 6.78 2.74
N VAL A 332 -11.17 6.27 2.25
CA VAL A 332 -10.19 5.56 3.08
C VAL A 332 -9.02 6.50 3.36
N VAL A 333 -8.70 6.65 4.65
CA VAL A 333 -7.56 7.44 5.12
C VAL A 333 -6.60 6.51 5.84
N TRP A 334 -5.32 6.51 5.47
CA TRP A 334 -4.30 5.71 6.13
C TRP A 334 -3.04 6.51 6.43
N ASP A 335 -2.30 6.02 7.42
CA ASP A 335 -0.98 6.53 7.73
C ASP A 335 0.07 5.78 6.92
N ASN A 336 0.54 6.42 5.85
CA ASN A 336 1.49 5.82 4.91
C ASN A 336 2.88 5.58 5.53
N ARG A 337 3.17 6.16 6.71
CA ARG A 337 4.44 6.00 7.42
C ARG A 337 4.56 4.64 8.08
N VAL A 338 3.44 4.05 8.50
CA VAL A 338 3.41 2.83 9.33
C VAL A 338 2.57 1.71 8.73
N THR A 339 2.13 1.87 7.49
CA THR A 339 1.39 0.86 6.75
C THR A 339 2.04 0.55 5.42
N VAL A 340 1.87 -0.70 4.97
CA VAL A 340 1.92 -1.01 3.53
C VAL A 340 0.53 -1.41 3.09
N HIS A 341 0.23 -1.23 1.81
CA HIS A 341 -1.05 -1.63 1.23
C HIS A 341 -0.86 -2.36 -0.10
N SER A 342 -1.89 -3.10 -0.48
CA SER A 342 -1.97 -3.80 -1.76
C SER A 342 -3.38 -3.67 -2.31
N ALA A 343 -3.49 -3.29 -3.58
CA ALA A 343 -4.75 -3.42 -4.31
C ALA A 343 -4.98 -4.91 -4.64
N THR A 344 -6.23 -5.34 -4.54
CA THR A 344 -6.64 -6.66 -5.04
C THR A 344 -7.06 -6.51 -6.48
N LEU A 345 -6.67 -7.44 -7.34
CA LEU A 345 -7.11 -7.51 -8.73
C LEU A 345 -7.90 -8.82 -8.91
N ASP A 346 -9.15 -8.82 -8.44
CA ASP A 346 -10.01 -10.01 -8.26
C ASP A 346 -11.44 -9.85 -8.83
N TRP A 347 -11.61 -9.05 -9.90
CA TRP A 347 -12.88 -8.95 -10.63
C TRP A 347 -12.65 -9.11 -12.14
N ASP A 348 -13.57 -9.79 -12.81
CA ASP A 348 -13.52 -10.11 -14.24
C ASP A 348 -14.68 -9.51 -15.04
N SER A 349 -15.58 -8.79 -14.37
CA SER A 349 -16.78 -8.15 -14.94
C SER A 349 -16.47 -7.05 -15.97
N GLY A 350 -15.22 -6.59 -16.05
CA GLY A 350 -14.82 -5.45 -16.88
C GLY A 350 -15.26 -4.09 -16.33
N GLU A 351 -15.87 -4.07 -15.13
CA GLU A 351 -16.34 -2.86 -14.48
C GLU A 351 -15.19 -1.88 -14.18
N ARG A 352 -15.52 -0.59 -14.26
CA ARG A 352 -14.60 0.52 -13.97
C ARG A 352 -14.23 0.53 -12.49
N ARG A 353 -12.93 0.73 -12.22
CA ARG A 353 -12.43 1.12 -10.91
C ARG A 353 -11.74 2.47 -11.02
N HIS A 354 -12.36 3.51 -10.47
CA HIS A 354 -11.91 4.89 -10.59
C HIS A 354 -11.96 5.56 -9.22
N LEU A 355 -10.79 6.00 -8.75
CA LEU A 355 -10.61 6.67 -7.47
C LEU A 355 -9.63 7.83 -7.61
N ALA A 356 -9.71 8.81 -6.72
CA ALA A 356 -8.72 9.86 -6.57
C ALA A 356 -7.99 9.73 -5.24
N ARG A 357 -6.70 10.05 -5.27
CA ARG A 357 -5.81 10.01 -4.13
C ARG A 357 -5.19 11.38 -3.88
N ILE A 358 -5.21 11.80 -2.62
CA ILE A 358 -4.49 12.97 -2.12
C ILE A 358 -3.37 12.46 -1.21
N THR A 359 -2.14 12.86 -1.50
CA THR A 359 -0.91 12.38 -0.83
C THR A 359 -0.10 13.55 -0.25
N PRO A 360 -0.50 14.10 0.91
CA PRO A 360 0.29 15.09 1.63
C PRO A 360 1.64 14.51 2.07
N GLN A 361 2.72 15.24 1.81
CA GLN A 361 4.07 14.91 2.27
C GLN A 361 4.20 15.15 3.79
N ALA A 362 5.03 14.34 4.44
CA ALA A 362 5.25 14.40 5.88
C ALA A 362 6.72 14.64 6.24
N GLU A 363 7.14 14.25 7.44
CA GLU A 363 8.50 14.38 7.90
C GLU A 363 9.47 13.42 7.19
N LYS A 364 10.76 13.74 7.21
CA LYS A 364 11.80 12.78 6.85
C LYS A 364 11.77 11.62 7.87
N PRO A 365 11.73 10.35 7.42
CA PRO A 365 11.75 9.21 8.33
C PRO A 365 12.99 9.24 9.24
N TYR A 366 12.78 9.05 10.53
CA TYR A 366 13.83 9.03 11.55
C TYR A 366 13.62 7.87 12.53
N GLU A 367 14.65 7.58 13.32
CA GLU A 367 14.66 6.50 14.31
C GLU A 367 15.16 7.05 15.65
N THR A 368 14.38 6.87 16.70
CA THR A 368 14.82 7.09 18.10
C THR A 368 15.66 5.91 18.62
N GLU A 369 16.38 6.08 19.73
CA GLU A 369 17.20 5.00 20.32
C GLU A 369 16.42 3.70 20.61
N TYR A 370 17.12 2.56 20.58
CA TYR A 370 16.55 1.28 20.98
C TYR A 370 16.57 1.17 22.49
N VAL A 371 15.39 0.96 23.08
CA VAL A 371 15.25 0.68 24.51
C VAL A 371 14.91 -0.79 24.66
N ARG A 372 15.86 -1.57 25.17
CA ARG A 372 15.67 -2.98 25.45
C ARG A 372 14.64 -3.14 26.57
N LYS A 373 13.61 -3.94 26.36
CA LYS A 373 12.66 -4.29 27.44
C LYS A 373 13.35 -5.28 28.40
N GLU A 374 13.60 -4.86 29.63
CA GLU A 374 14.09 -5.75 30.68
C GLU A 374 13.05 -6.84 31.00
N GLY A 375 13.49 -8.10 31.14
CA GLY A 375 12.65 -9.18 31.69
C GLY A 375 12.01 -10.19 30.73
N HIS A 376 12.32 -10.20 29.42
CA HIS A 376 11.93 -11.32 28.55
C HIS A 376 13.02 -12.40 28.54
N PRO A 377 12.80 -13.58 29.16
CA PRO A 377 13.75 -14.69 29.04
C PRO A 377 13.85 -15.10 27.57
N ILE A 378 15.08 -15.18 27.07
CA ILE A 378 15.36 -15.79 25.77
C ILE A 378 15.07 -17.28 25.95
N HIS A 379 13.90 -17.75 25.53
CA HIS A 379 13.63 -19.18 25.40
C HIS A 379 14.49 -19.69 24.23
N ILE A 380 15.70 -20.16 24.56
CA ILE A 380 16.46 -21.00 23.65
C ILE A 380 15.61 -22.25 23.42
N ILE A 381 15.02 -22.36 22.24
CA ILE A 381 14.40 -23.61 21.81
C ILE A 381 15.57 -24.56 21.57
N GLU A 382 15.92 -25.34 22.59
CA GLU A 382 16.79 -26.49 22.39
C GLU A 382 16.09 -27.42 21.41
N SER A 383 16.58 -27.47 20.17
CA SER A 383 16.13 -28.47 19.21
C SER A 383 16.44 -29.83 19.81
N ARG A 384 15.41 -30.54 20.28
CA ARG A 384 15.54 -31.94 20.68
C ARG A 384 16.02 -32.71 19.45
N ARG A 385 17.31 -33.08 19.42
CA ARG A 385 17.81 -34.06 18.47
C ARG A 385 16.96 -35.33 18.64
N PRO A 386 16.49 -35.97 17.56
CA PRO A 386 15.87 -37.28 17.69
C PRO A 386 16.89 -38.20 18.37
N THR A 387 16.55 -38.72 19.55
CA THR A 387 17.36 -39.77 20.16
C THR A 387 17.26 -40.99 19.27
N ASN A 388 18.39 -41.42 18.69
CA ASN A 388 18.49 -42.71 18.04
C ASN A 388 18.02 -43.78 19.03
N ARG A 389 16.87 -44.40 18.76
CA ARG A 389 16.51 -45.65 19.43
C ARG A 389 17.56 -46.70 19.06
N SER A 390 18.24 -47.22 20.07
CA SER A 390 19.10 -48.40 19.95
C SER A 390 18.28 -49.58 19.39
N PRO A 391 18.87 -50.47 18.58
CA PRO A 391 18.16 -51.65 18.09
C PRO A 391 17.89 -52.59 19.26
N SER A 392 16.62 -52.91 19.48
CA SER A 392 16.20 -53.96 20.42
C SER A 392 16.73 -55.30 19.93
N THR A 393 17.57 -55.93 20.75
CA THR A 393 18.03 -57.31 20.63
C THR A 393 16.83 -58.24 20.57
N VAL A 394 16.74 -59.04 19.51
CA VAL A 394 15.83 -60.18 19.42
C VAL A 394 16.39 -61.29 20.31
N THR A 395 15.67 -61.66 21.35
CA THR A 395 15.86 -62.95 22.04
C THR A 395 14.56 -63.75 21.99
N SER A 396 14.63 -64.85 21.26
CA SER A 396 13.71 -65.97 21.25
C SER A 396 13.61 -66.64 22.63
N GLY A 397 12.41 -66.98 23.07
CA GLY A 397 12.18 -67.80 24.26
C GLY A 397 10.70 -68.16 24.46
N SER A 398 10.41 -69.45 24.40
CA SER A 398 9.14 -70.17 24.32
C SER A 398 8.36 -70.34 25.64
N GLY A 399 7.04 -70.58 25.52
CA GLY A 399 6.18 -71.26 26.53
C GLY A 399 4.81 -70.59 26.73
N SER A 400 3.71 -71.08 26.13
CA SER A 400 2.63 -71.91 26.75
C SER A 400 2.03 -71.30 28.04
N SER A 401 0.73 -71.16 28.29
CA SER A 401 -0.57 -71.51 27.67
C SER A 401 -1.67 -70.89 28.59
N GLU A 402 -2.93 -70.96 28.16
CA GLU A 402 -4.18 -70.89 28.97
C GLU A 402 -5.11 -69.65 28.87
N THR A 403 -6.15 -69.85 28.04
CA THR A 403 -7.60 -69.73 28.26
C THR A 403 -8.30 -68.50 28.89
N SER A 404 -9.40 -68.14 28.19
CA SER A 404 -10.67 -67.54 28.65
C SER A 404 -10.61 -66.04 29.04
N THR A 405 -11.57 -65.16 28.75
CA THR A 405 -13.01 -65.29 28.53
C THR A 405 -13.55 -64.04 27.82
N SER A 406 -14.73 -64.19 27.21
CA SER A 406 -15.61 -63.20 26.59
C SER A 406 -15.91 -61.92 27.41
N THR A 407 -16.10 -60.79 26.74
CA THR A 407 -17.37 -60.02 26.81
C THR A 407 -17.48 -58.97 25.71
N SER A 408 -18.65 -58.95 25.06
CA SER A 408 -19.11 -58.01 24.05
C SER A 408 -19.67 -56.73 24.68
N THR A 409 -19.53 -55.57 24.02
CA THR A 409 -20.60 -54.54 23.89
C THR A 409 -20.20 -53.59 22.75
N SER A 410 -20.71 -53.81 21.54
CA SER A 410 -21.90 -53.19 20.90
C SER A 410 -21.71 -51.74 20.43
N LEU A 411 -21.86 -51.60 19.11
CA LEU A 411 -21.96 -50.41 18.29
C LEU A 411 -23.14 -49.50 18.67
N ARG A 412 -22.99 -48.18 18.46
CA ARG A 412 -24.07 -47.30 17.97
C ARG A 412 -23.56 -45.94 17.46
N THR A 413 -23.72 -45.73 16.16
CA THR A 413 -24.17 -44.48 15.50
C THR A 413 -25.34 -44.91 14.57
N PRO A 414 -26.15 -44.04 13.89
CA PRO A 414 -26.00 -42.60 13.63
C PRO A 414 -27.33 -41.76 13.60
N SER A 415 -27.22 -40.53 13.08
CA SER A 415 -28.27 -39.62 12.52
C SER A 415 -29.02 -38.73 13.54
N SER A 416 -29.50 -37.52 13.24
CA SER A 416 -29.85 -36.84 11.97
C SER A 416 -29.97 -35.31 12.18
N THR A 417 -29.63 -34.54 11.14
CA THR A 417 -29.94 -33.12 10.90
C THR A 417 -31.44 -32.78 10.87
N PRO A 418 -31.87 -31.56 11.28
CA PRO A 418 -33.19 -31.03 10.96
C PRO A 418 -33.17 -30.04 9.77
N PRO A 419 -34.30 -29.88 9.04
CA PRO A 419 -34.37 -29.09 7.80
C PRO A 419 -34.72 -27.60 8.01
N TYR A 420 -34.34 -26.84 6.99
CA TYR A 420 -34.54 -25.40 6.76
C TYR A 420 -35.94 -25.12 6.17
N THR A 421 -36.64 -24.10 6.65
CA THR A 421 -37.89 -23.57 6.06
C THR A 421 -37.72 -22.11 5.65
N PRO A 422 -38.14 -21.71 4.43
CA PRO A 422 -38.05 -20.33 3.96
C PRO A 422 -39.29 -19.50 4.35
N SER A 423 -39.09 -18.26 4.80
CA SER A 423 -40.17 -17.29 5.03
C SER A 423 -40.32 -16.36 3.84
N THR A 424 -41.50 -16.40 3.21
CA THR A 424 -41.96 -15.50 2.15
C THR A 424 -42.46 -14.16 2.70
N THR A 425 -42.19 -13.11 1.94
CA THR A 425 -42.70 -11.73 2.02
C THR A 425 -44.24 -11.64 1.99
N SER A 426 -44.79 -10.71 2.78
CA SER A 426 -46.08 -10.06 2.51
C SER A 426 -46.01 -8.56 2.84
N THR A 427 -46.09 -7.74 1.80
CA THR A 427 -46.45 -6.33 1.81
C THR A 427 -47.92 -6.14 2.19
N SER A 428 -48.22 -5.22 3.11
CA SER A 428 -49.56 -4.61 3.21
C SER A 428 -49.44 -3.12 3.52
N THR A 429 -50.07 -2.35 2.64
CA THR A 429 -50.33 -0.91 2.65
C THR A 429 -51.35 -0.49 3.70
N SER A 430 -51.36 0.83 3.99
CA SER A 430 -52.44 1.68 4.53
C SER A 430 -52.94 1.42 5.96
N SER A 431 -52.64 2.31 6.91
CA SER A 431 -53.35 3.57 7.19
C SER A 431 -52.57 4.38 8.23
#